data_AF-A0A2K8VG06-F1
#
_entry.id   AF-A0A2K8VG06-F1
#
_cell.length_a   1.000
_cell.length_b   1.000
_cell.length_c   1.000
_cell.angle_alpha   90.00
_cell.angle_beta   90.00
_cell.angle_gamma   90.00
#
_symmetry.space_group_name_H-M   'P 1'
#
loop_
_entity.id
_entity.type
_entity.pdbx_description
1 polymer ?
#
loop_
_entity_poly.entity_id
_entity_poly.type
_entity_poly.pdbx_seq_one_letter_code
_entity_poly.pdbx_strand_id
1 'polypeptide(L)'
;MDVSNVIFNKQIPNTYLLFSQDNSYYLVVEKKESGYEEHFLRVDERNNVKRLKSRFIDVNTTLDRAFNKEVYHKDYTNLDSELFISSTSFSGGDSVYFYHKNEDGNIYGEANLSTVIHPNPIDVSVFGYLLNELQEYI
;
A
#
# COMPACT_ATOMS: atom_id res chain seq x y z
N MET A 1 0.08 -11.90 2.71
CA MET A 1 1.02 -12.39 3.74
C MET A 1 1.46 -11.21 4.59
N ASP A 2 1.58 -11.38 5.92
CA ASP A 2 2.00 -10.27 6.79
C ASP A 2 3.53 -10.09 6.79
N VAL A 3 4.04 -9.33 5.80
CA VAL A 3 5.47 -8.99 5.68
C VAL A 3 5.95 -8.02 6.77
N SER A 4 5.04 -7.42 7.54
CA SER A 4 5.37 -6.41 8.56
C SER A 4 6.34 -6.93 9.62
N ASN A 5 6.28 -8.23 9.94
CA ASN A 5 7.15 -8.88 10.92
C ASN A 5 8.65 -8.82 10.55
N VAL A 6 8.99 -8.83 9.27
CA VAL A 6 10.40 -8.76 8.81
C VAL A 6 10.91 -7.32 8.72
N ILE A 7 10.00 -6.36 8.52
CA ILE A 7 10.35 -4.94 8.44
C ILE A 7 10.63 -4.41 9.83
N PHE A 8 9.80 -4.82 10.78
CA PHE A 8 9.66 -4.16 12.05
C PHE A 8 10.29 -4.93 13.22
N ASN A 9 10.88 -6.11 13.00
CA ASN A 9 11.53 -6.90 14.06
C ASN A 9 10.65 -7.05 15.32
N LYS A 10 9.33 -7.22 15.13
CA LYS A 10 8.29 -7.22 16.19
C LYS A 10 7.98 -5.89 16.89
N GLN A 11 8.63 -4.79 16.53
CA GLN A 11 8.24 -3.41 16.86
C GLN A 11 7.50 -2.79 15.67
N ILE A 12 6.27 -3.26 15.43
CA ILE A 12 5.39 -2.68 14.41
C ILE A 12 5.27 -1.18 14.70
N PRO A 13 5.59 -0.29 13.74
CA PRO A 13 5.51 1.13 13.95
C PRO A 13 4.06 1.52 14.15
N ASN A 14 3.88 2.63 14.85
CA ASN A 14 2.56 3.11 15.20
C ASN A 14 1.70 3.30 13.94
N THR A 15 2.24 3.77 12.82
CA THR A 15 1.40 3.99 11.63
C THR A 15 2.18 3.73 10.35
N TYR A 16 1.63 2.88 9.48
CA TYR A 16 2.26 2.53 8.22
C TYR A 16 1.25 2.16 7.12
N LEU A 17 1.72 2.29 5.88
CA LEU A 17 1.06 1.84 4.67
C LEU A 17 1.79 0.62 4.13
N LEU A 18 1.05 -0.33 3.60
CA LEU A 18 1.59 -1.42 2.81
C LEU A 18 0.96 -1.37 1.43
N PHE A 19 1.80 -1.45 0.40
CA PHE A 19 1.41 -1.62 -0.99
C PHE A 19 2.23 -2.77 -1.58
N SER A 20 1.61 -3.62 -2.37
CA SER A 20 2.27 -4.78 -2.95
C SER A 20 1.79 -5.05 -4.36
N GLN A 21 2.69 -5.64 -5.15
CA GLN A 21 2.41 -6.13 -6.48
C GLN A 21 2.77 -7.62 -6.58
N ASP A 22 1.86 -8.40 -7.14
CA ASP A 22 1.94 -9.86 -7.37
C ASP A 22 2.32 -10.67 -6.12
N ASN A 23 1.98 -10.12 -4.94
CA ASN A 23 2.38 -10.65 -3.63
C ASN A 23 3.89 -10.90 -3.47
N SER A 24 4.72 -10.34 -4.36
CA SER A 24 6.16 -10.64 -4.48
C SER A 24 7.01 -9.39 -4.23
N TYR A 25 6.51 -8.21 -4.55
CA TYR A 25 7.17 -6.93 -4.31
C TYR A 25 6.31 -6.08 -3.39
N TYR A 26 6.94 -5.44 -2.41
CA TYR A 26 6.25 -4.64 -1.40
C TYR A 26 6.95 -3.30 -1.21
N LEU A 27 6.13 -2.25 -1.13
CA LEU A 27 6.48 -0.95 -0.59
C LEU A 27 5.78 -0.80 0.75
N VAL A 28 6.55 -0.56 1.80
CA VAL A 28 6.01 -0.19 3.11
C VAL A 28 6.46 1.21 3.45
N VAL A 29 5.50 2.09 3.72
CA VAL A 29 5.76 3.48 4.11
C VAL A 29 5.41 3.64 5.58
N GLU A 30 6.40 3.96 6.41
CA GLU A 30 6.23 4.24 7.82
C GLU A 30 6.12 5.75 8.04
N LYS A 31 5.15 6.20 8.84
CA LYS A 31 5.06 7.58 9.28
C LYS A 31 5.96 7.81 10.50
N LYS A 32 6.88 8.78 10.39
CA LYS A 32 7.77 9.25 11.46
C LYS A 32 7.35 10.64 11.93
N GLU A 33 7.92 11.11 13.03
CA GLU A 33 7.66 12.47 13.54
C GLU A 33 8.06 13.57 12.54
N SER A 34 9.14 13.36 11.79
CA SER A 34 9.73 14.36 10.89
C SER A 34 9.58 14.03 9.40
N GLY A 35 8.73 13.06 9.02
CA GLY A 35 8.60 12.63 7.63
C GLY A 35 8.20 11.16 7.51
N TYR A 36 8.78 10.48 6.52
CA TYR A 36 8.41 9.12 6.13
C TYR A 36 9.62 8.25 5.88
N GLU A 37 9.52 6.96 6.22
CA GLU A 37 10.52 5.97 5.85
C GLU A 37 9.91 4.94 4.91
N GLU A 38 10.49 4.80 3.72
CA GLU A 38 10.04 3.83 2.74
C GLU A 38 10.94 2.61 2.74
N HIS A 39 10.34 1.43 2.72
CA HIS A 39 11.01 0.14 2.70
C HIS A 39 10.54 -0.67 1.49
N PHE A 40 11.47 -0.98 0.59
CA PHE A 40 11.24 -1.82 -0.58
C PHE A 40 11.68 -3.24 -0.27
N LEU A 41 10.80 -4.21 -0.52
CA LEU A 41 11.00 -5.60 -0.16
C LEU A 41 10.63 -6.52 -1.31
N ARG A 42 11.30 -7.67 -1.36
CA ARG A 42 10.92 -8.79 -2.20
C ARG A 42 10.65 -10.02 -1.35
N VAL A 43 9.59 -10.73 -1.67
CA VAL A 43 9.24 -12.04 -1.13
C VAL A 43 9.51 -13.08 -2.20
N ASP A 44 10.26 -14.13 -1.87
CA ASP A 44 10.49 -15.25 -2.78
C ASP A 44 9.42 -16.35 -2.63
N GLU A 45 9.44 -17.35 -3.51
CA GLU A 45 8.50 -18.48 -3.52
C GLU A 45 8.53 -19.32 -2.22
N ARG A 46 9.56 -19.16 -1.39
CA ARG A 46 9.72 -19.83 -0.10
C ARG A 46 9.31 -18.93 1.07
N ASN A 47 8.66 -17.80 0.79
CA ASN A 47 8.27 -16.77 1.75
C ASN A 47 9.44 -16.10 2.48
N ASN A 48 10.66 -16.16 1.93
CA ASN A 48 11.77 -15.37 2.47
C ASN A 48 11.60 -13.92 2.04
N VAL A 49 11.62 -13.02 3.01
CA VAL A 49 11.54 -11.59 2.77
C VAL A 49 12.96 -11.00 2.74
N LYS A 50 13.29 -10.31 1.65
CA LYS A 50 14.55 -9.58 1.48
C LYS A 50 14.26 -8.09 1.34
N ARG A 51 14.90 -7.28 2.19
CA ARG A 51 14.91 -5.82 2.03
C ARG A 51 15.82 -5.46 0.86
N LEU A 52 15.26 -4.78 -0.14
CA LEU A 52 15.98 -4.30 -1.31
C LEU A 52 16.60 -2.94 -1.05
N LYS A 53 15.82 -2.01 -0.46
CA LYS A 53 16.26 -0.65 -0.17
C LYS A 53 15.40 -0.03 0.94
N SER A 54 15.94 0.99 1.60
CA SER A 54 15.13 1.94 2.37
C SER A 54 15.60 3.36 2.11
N ARG A 55 14.68 4.32 2.21
CA ARG A 55 15.01 5.75 2.09
C ARG A 55 14.10 6.58 2.98
N PHE A 56 14.65 7.66 3.51
CA PHE A 56 13.90 8.66 4.24
C PHE A 56 13.39 9.73 3.27
N ILE A 57 12.12 10.07 3.40
CA ILE A 57 11.46 11.14 2.67
C ILE A 57 11.06 12.19 3.72
N ASP A 58 11.44 13.44 3.49
CA ASP A 58 11.02 14.57 4.32
C ASP A 58 9.53 14.89 4.06
N VAL A 59 9.09 16.13 4.25
CA VAL A 59 7.72 16.57 3.96
C VAL A 59 7.30 16.23 2.53
N ASN A 60 6.22 15.44 2.40
CA ASN A 60 5.64 15.04 1.13
C ASN A 60 4.12 15.09 1.21
N THR A 61 3.51 16.00 0.44
CA THR A 61 2.06 16.26 0.46
C THR A 61 1.21 15.08 -0.03
N THR A 62 1.76 14.19 -0.86
CA THR A 62 1.07 12.97 -1.29
C THR A 62 1.08 11.94 -0.17
N LEU A 63 2.20 11.76 0.53
CA LEU A 63 2.26 10.89 1.70
C LEU A 63 1.42 11.43 2.87
N ASP A 64 1.38 12.75 3.08
CA ASP A 64 0.49 13.37 4.07
C ASP A 64 -0.98 12.97 3.84
N ARG A 65 -1.42 12.99 2.57
CA ARG A 65 -2.76 12.52 2.17
C ARG A 65 -2.92 11.02 2.35
N ALA A 66 -1.88 10.24 2.05
CA ALA A 66 -1.92 8.79 2.21
C ALA A 66 -2.20 8.39 3.67
N PHE A 67 -1.75 9.16 4.66
CA PHE A 67 -2.07 8.88 6.08
C PHE A 67 -3.38 9.51 6.58
N ASN A 68 -4.21 10.05 5.69
CA ASN A 68 -5.56 10.53 6.02
C ASN A 68 -6.61 9.44 5.76
N LYS A 69 -7.16 8.83 6.80
CA LYS A 69 -8.16 7.74 6.67
C LYS A 69 -9.42 8.12 5.87
N GLU A 70 -9.75 9.41 5.75
CA GLU A 70 -10.95 9.87 5.04
C GLU A 70 -10.81 9.79 3.50
N VAL A 71 -9.59 9.58 2.98
CA VAL A 71 -9.38 9.42 1.52
C VAL A 71 -9.56 7.99 1.02
N TYR A 72 -9.91 7.06 1.92
CA TYR A 72 -10.08 5.64 1.60
C TYR A 72 -11.56 5.29 1.37
N HIS A 73 -11.83 4.56 0.29
CA HIS A 73 -13.16 4.06 -0.01
C HIS A 73 -13.47 2.82 0.83
N LYS A 74 -14.30 2.96 1.87
CA LYS A 74 -14.61 1.89 2.85
C LYS A 74 -15.31 0.67 2.24
N ASP A 75 -16.09 0.87 1.19
CA ASP A 75 -16.91 -0.18 0.57
C ASP A 75 -16.22 -0.83 -0.65
N TYR A 76 -14.97 -0.43 -0.96
CA TYR A 76 -14.25 -0.85 -2.15
C TYR A 76 -13.00 -1.67 -1.76
N THR A 77 -13.23 -2.96 -1.53
CA THR A 77 -12.21 -3.89 -1.00
C THR A 77 -11.71 -4.90 -2.02
N ASN A 78 -12.48 -5.19 -3.06
CA ASN A 78 -12.08 -6.11 -4.13
C ASN A 78 -12.92 -5.87 -5.39
N LEU A 79 -12.57 -6.60 -6.46
CA LEU A 79 -13.26 -6.56 -7.75
C LEU A 79 -14.71 -7.08 -7.68
N ASP A 80 -15.09 -7.80 -6.63
CA ASP A 80 -16.45 -8.31 -6.42
C ASP A 80 -17.34 -7.32 -5.63
N SER A 81 -16.81 -6.16 -5.21
CA SER A 81 -17.59 -5.15 -4.49
C SER A 81 -18.73 -4.58 -5.35
N GLU A 82 -19.89 -4.33 -4.75
CA GLU A 82 -21.07 -3.79 -5.44
C GLU A 82 -20.75 -2.48 -6.17
N LEU A 83 -19.90 -1.62 -5.59
CA LEU A 83 -19.41 -0.40 -6.21
C LEU A 83 -18.67 -0.64 -7.53
N PHE A 84 -17.86 -1.69 -7.62
CA PHE A 84 -17.18 -2.06 -8.85
C PHE A 84 -18.20 -2.54 -9.88
N ILE A 85 -19.09 -3.45 -9.49
CA ILE A 85 -20.09 -4.06 -10.37
C ILE A 85 -21.09 -3.04 -10.90
N SER A 86 -21.45 -2.03 -10.09
CA SER A 86 -22.48 -1.04 -10.42
C SER A 86 -21.97 0.17 -11.19
N SER A 87 -20.66 0.31 -11.41
CA SER A 87 -20.06 1.47 -12.10
C SER A 87 -19.58 1.09 -13.51
N THR A 88 -19.23 2.08 -14.34
CA THR A 88 -18.46 1.86 -15.59
C THR A 88 -17.00 1.55 -15.24
N SER A 89 -16.82 0.47 -14.52
CA SER A 89 -15.55 0.04 -13.97
C SER A 89 -14.71 -0.68 -15.00
N PHE A 90 -13.39 -0.61 -14.82
CA PHE A 90 -12.44 -1.39 -15.59
C PHE A 90 -11.26 -1.76 -14.69
N SER A 91 -10.66 -2.91 -14.98
CA SER A 91 -9.46 -3.41 -14.31
C SER A 91 -8.49 -4.02 -15.31
N GLY A 92 -7.18 -3.91 -15.05
CA GLY A 92 -6.15 -4.57 -15.86
C GLY A 92 -4.75 -4.45 -15.26
N GLY A 93 -3.84 -5.29 -15.75
CA GLY A 93 -2.46 -5.35 -15.27
C GLY A 93 -2.27 -6.28 -14.06
N ASP A 94 -1.15 -6.09 -13.39
CA ASP A 94 -0.69 -6.95 -12.28
C ASP A 94 -1.59 -6.84 -11.05
N SER A 95 -1.58 -7.88 -10.22
CA SER A 95 -2.39 -7.89 -8.99
C SER A 95 -1.75 -6.98 -7.96
N VAL A 96 -2.55 -6.13 -7.32
CA VAL A 96 -2.07 -5.26 -6.24
C VAL A 96 -2.84 -5.51 -4.95
N TYR A 97 -2.15 -5.44 -3.83
CA TYR A 97 -2.76 -5.46 -2.51
C TYR A 97 -2.21 -4.34 -1.65
N PHE A 98 -3.09 -3.61 -0.96
CA PHE A 98 -2.68 -2.49 -0.11
C PHE A 98 -3.59 -2.29 1.09
N TYR A 99 -3.04 -1.64 2.13
CA TYR A 99 -3.81 -1.15 3.27
C TYR A 99 -3.05 -0.05 4.04
N HIS A 100 -3.79 0.71 4.85
CA HIS A 100 -3.27 1.60 5.88
C HIS A 100 -3.57 1.04 7.27
N LYS A 101 -2.56 0.98 8.14
CA LYS A 101 -2.72 0.62 9.55
C LYS A 101 -2.33 1.78 10.46
N ASN A 102 -3.23 2.16 11.35
CA ASN A 102 -3.00 3.23 12.33
C ASN A 102 -2.41 2.70 13.65
N GLU A 103 -2.18 3.61 14.59
CA GLU A 103 -1.57 3.34 15.91
C GLU A 103 -2.40 2.45 16.82
N ASP A 104 -3.72 2.45 16.65
CA ASP A 104 -4.62 1.55 17.36
C ASP A 104 -4.66 0.14 16.73
N GLY A 105 -3.96 -0.05 15.60
CA GLY A 105 -3.97 -1.29 14.83
C GLY A 105 -5.16 -1.46 13.89
N ASN A 106 -6.00 -0.44 13.73
CA ASN A 106 -7.11 -0.45 12.79
C ASN A 106 -6.61 -0.39 11.35
N ILE A 107 -7.23 -1.19 10.48
CA ILE A 107 -6.92 -1.28 9.05
C ILE A 107 -7.95 -0.48 8.25
N TYR A 108 -7.47 0.33 7.31
CA TYR A 108 -8.29 1.17 6.42
C TYR A 108 -7.97 0.89 4.95
N GLY A 109 -9.04 0.81 4.16
CA GLY A 109 -9.01 0.61 2.71
C GLY A 109 -8.17 -0.57 2.26
N GLU A 110 -8.26 -1.68 3.01
CA GLU A 110 -7.69 -2.95 2.59
C GLU A 110 -8.33 -3.35 1.26
N ALA A 111 -7.51 -3.47 0.22
CA ALA A 111 -8.01 -3.87 -1.08
C ALA A 111 -7.08 -4.80 -1.85
N ASN A 112 -7.68 -5.73 -2.59
CA ASN A 112 -7.01 -6.63 -3.54
C ASN A 112 -7.59 -6.40 -4.95
N LEU A 113 -6.80 -5.79 -5.83
CA LEU A 113 -7.25 -5.16 -7.08
C LEU A 113 -6.22 -5.38 -8.20
N SER A 114 -6.18 -4.47 -9.17
CA SER A 114 -5.21 -4.43 -10.27
C SER A 114 -4.49 -3.09 -10.35
N THR A 115 -3.32 -3.04 -10.99
CA THR A 115 -2.54 -1.79 -11.19
C THR A 115 -3.29 -0.72 -11.98
N VAL A 116 -4.18 -1.12 -12.88
CA VAL A 116 -5.13 -0.24 -13.57
C VAL A 116 -6.52 -0.54 -13.02
N ILE A 117 -7.16 0.42 -12.36
CA ILE A 117 -8.47 0.24 -11.74
C ILE A 117 -9.30 1.54 -11.74
N HIS A 118 -10.61 1.43 -11.97
CA HIS A 118 -11.56 2.53 -11.75
C HIS A 118 -12.89 2.01 -11.18
N PRO A 119 -13.47 2.67 -10.15
CA PRO A 119 -12.91 3.80 -9.41
C PRO A 119 -11.65 3.40 -8.61
N ASN A 120 -10.78 4.38 -8.31
CA ASN A 120 -9.61 4.09 -7.48
C ASN A 120 -10.02 3.85 -6.03
N PRO A 121 -9.34 2.93 -5.32
CA PRO A 121 -9.65 2.58 -3.94
C PRO A 121 -9.24 3.67 -2.92
N ILE A 122 -8.41 4.62 -3.36
CA ILE A 122 -7.91 5.78 -2.63
C ILE A 122 -7.73 6.94 -3.62
N ASP A 123 -7.47 8.16 -3.13
CA ASP A 123 -6.96 9.29 -3.91
C ASP A 123 -5.98 8.84 -5.02
N VAL A 124 -6.28 9.23 -6.26
CA VAL A 124 -5.53 8.81 -7.46
C VAL A 124 -4.05 9.18 -7.43
N SER A 125 -3.69 10.29 -6.78
CA SER A 125 -2.29 10.68 -6.64
C SER A 125 -1.56 9.78 -5.65
N VAL A 126 -2.23 9.37 -4.57
CA VAL A 126 -1.65 8.43 -3.60
C VAL A 126 -1.45 7.07 -4.25
N PHE A 127 -2.47 6.55 -4.94
CA PHE A 127 -2.36 5.26 -5.62
C PHE A 127 -1.25 5.29 -6.69
N GLY A 128 -1.22 6.33 -7.51
CA GLY A 128 -0.18 6.51 -8.53
C GLY A 128 1.22 6.65 -7.95
N TYR A 129 1.37 7.33 -6.82
CA TYR A 129 2.65 7.43 -6.11
C TYR A 129 3.14 6.04 -5.66
N LEU A 130 2.31 5.29 -4.93
CA LEU A 130 2.68 3.97 -4.42
C LEU A 130 3.07 3.00 -5.54
N LEU A 131 2.32 3.02 -6.65
CA LEU A 131 2.59 2.19 -7.82
C LEU A 131 3.92 2.57 -8.49
N ASN A 132 4.13 3.86 -8.77
CA ASN A 132 5.35 4.34 -9.43
C ASN A 132 6.59 4.04 -8.60
N GLU A 133 6.52 4.28 -7.29
CA GLU A 133 7.65 4.03 -6.40
C GLU A 133 8.00 2.55 -6.35
N LEU A 134 7.00 1.66 -6.28
CA LEU A 134 7.27 0.22 -6.29
C LEU A 134 7.87 -0.24 -7.62
N GLN A 135 7.38 0.29 -8.75
CA GLN A 135 7.84 -0.07 -10.09
C GLN A 135 9.31 0.29 -10.36
N GLU A 136 9.89 1.26 -9.67
CA GLU A 136 11.34 1.54 -9.78
C GLU A 136 12.23 0.36 -9.30
N TYR A 137 11.66 -0.61 -8.57
CA TYR A 137 12.38 -1.71 -7.92
C TYR A 137 11.94 -3.11 -8.36
N ILE A 138 11.02 -3.20 -9.33
CA ILE A 138 10.61 -4.46 -9.97
C ILE A 138 11.53 -4.73 -11.16
#